data_AF-A0A9Q0LZT8-F1
#
_entry.id   AF-A0A9Q0LZT8-F1
#
_cell.length_a   1.000
_cell.length_b   1.000
_cell.length_c   1.000
_cell.angle_alpha   90.00
_cell.angle_beta   90.00
_cell.angle_gamma   90.00
#
_symmetry.space_group_name_H-M   'P 1'
#
loop_
_entity.id
_entity.type
_entity.pdbx_description
1 polymer ?
#
loop_
_entity_poly.entity_id
_entity_poly.type
_entity_poly.pdbx_seq_one_letter_code
_entity_poly.pdbx_strand_id
1 'polypeptide(L)'
;MFHGMLEQLGWMFYYIKPNSSLYMSVDDVPNYEVQIFPIFGVLMMIEQAIRFFQRKRFSRLSDVVVNVGAGLVFVAVRVMLLGIIMKLFYFMYDNYRIIDLPKHCVSTWFLSLLLVEFVYYWVHRSLHEINIFWASHQFHHNAVEIDISTTLRDTVVDLVIYEFFPTPLALIIPPPILLVHMQFSLIYQVWLHTEVVTHLGPIEYLVNTPRQHRVHHGKNPYCIDKNYGALIMIWDRVFGTYQAEEEKILFGTTARQYETFDSLTLQFYYYYETVWMKFKKMDNWPDKMKALFYGPGWEPGKPRTGLLSDIPKVDPYAQIERYDCEISFWQSFYVLIHSFLVAFGFYIITDHPLVRNSPLNALYIMLYVLFALTSFGTIFDRRSIAPLVESFRCLMFFPFDSYIISSWMEQLSPPSHLNGFIHLLLDLIRLFHVASIGIWIFLWYRTCVRSNSSKADLFASMDKATLLKEDKCISACAYSNNINVINQRRPWHYAIYAVSITLSLSLMWFVFALRFDECNQIFKYQPSNNIEL
;
A
#
# COMPACT_ATOMS: atom_id res chain seq x y z
N MET A 1 24.08 -14.84 4.65
CA MET A 1 23.33 -13.58 4.49
C MET A 1 23.53 -12.97 3.10
N PHE A 2 24.75 -12.62 2.68
CA PHE A 2 25.01 -11.98 1.37
C PHE A 2 24.58 -12.82 0.15
N HIS A 3 24.83 -14.14 0.16
CA HIS A 3 24.41 -15.04 -0.94
C HIS A 3 22.89 -15.06 -1.13
N GLY A 4 22.12 -15.10 -0.04
CA GLY A 4 20.65 -15.09 -0.10
C GLY A 4 20.10 -13.76 -0.61
N MET A 5 20.72 -12.63 -0.27
CA MET A 5 20.32 -11.32 -0.82
C MET A 5 20.56 -11.22 -2.33
N LEU A 6 21.66 -11.79 -2.84
CA LEU A 6 21.94 -11.80 -4.29
C LEU A 6 20.95 -12.67 -5.05
N GLU A 7 20.57 -13.81 -4.48
CA GLU A 7 19.55 -14.69 -5.05
C GLU A 7 18.18 -14.00 -5.12
N GLN A 8 17.76 -13.38 -4.01
CA GLN A 8 16.51 -12.61 -3.95
C GLN A 8 16.52 -11.40 -4.90
N LEU A 9 17.67 -10.74 -5.09
CA LEU A 9 17.81 -9.69 -6.10
C LEU A 9 17.63 -10.26 -7.51
N GLY A 10 18.14 -11.47 -7.78
CA GLY A 10 17.90 -12.18 -9.03
C GLY A 10 16.41 -12.43 -9.29
N TRP A 11 15.65 -12.80 -8.25
CA TRP A 11 14.21 -13.03 -8.36
C TRP A 11 13.44 -11.82 -8.89
N MET A 12 13.87 -10.60 -8.55
CA MET A 12 13.28 -9.36 -9.08
C MET A 12 13.34 -9.22 -10.60
N PHE A 13 14.30 -9.90 -11.23
CA PHE A 13 14.49 -9.89 -12.68
C PHE A 13 14.09 -11.22 -13.32
N TYR A 14 13.28 -12.04 -12.63
CA TYR A 14 12.94 -13.40 -13.05
C TYR A 14 14.19 -14.29 -13.26
N TYR A 15 15.31 -13.97 -12.60
CA TYR A 15 16.54 -14.74 -12.72
C TYR A 15 16.52 -15.89 -11.70
N ILE A 16 15.93 -17.01 -12.11
CA ILE A 16 15.84 -18.24 -11.33
C ILE A 16 16.05 -19.46 -12.24
N LYS A 17 16.66 -20.52 -11.69
CA LYS A 17 16.78 -21.79 -12.40
C LYS A 17 15.41 -22.51 -12.36
N PRO A 18 14.84 -22.95 -13.49
CA PRO A 18 13.54 -23.65 -13.48
C PRO A 18 13.50 -24.79 -12.45
N ASN A 19 14.51 -25.66 -12.46
CA ASN A 19 14.60 -26.82 -11.56
C ASN A 19 14.60 -26.48 -10.06
N SER A 20 15.00 -25.27 -9.65
CA SER A 20 14.97 -24.88 -8.23
C SER A 20 13.62 -24.31 -7.79
N SER A 21 12.66 -24.20 -8.71
CA SER A 21 11.33 -23.64 -8.48
C SER A 21 10.19 -24.58 -8.90
N LEU A 22 10.51 -25.87 -9.08
CA LEU A 22 9.52 -26.91 -9.37
C LEU A 22 9.19 -27.66 -8.08
N TYR A 23 7.97 -27.42 -7.56
CA TYR A 23 7.49 -27.94 -6.29
C TYR A 23 6.38 -28.98 -6.48
N MET A 24 6.25 -29.89 -5.49
CA MET A 24 5.23 -30.94 -5.53
C MET A 24 3.89 -30.49 -5.00
N SER A 25 3.90 -29.75 -3.89
CA SER A 25 2.76 -29.09 -3.27
C SER A 25 2.92 -27.57 -3.30
N VAL A 26 1.81 -26.84 -3.22
CA VAL A 26 1.81 -25.38 -2.99
C VAL A 26 2.40 -25.04 -1.62
N ASP A 27 2.29 -25.94 -0.64
CA ASP A 27 2.84 -25.72 0.71
C ASP A 27 4.38 -25.66 0.71
N ASP A 28 5.01 -26.27 -0.29
CA ASP A 28 6.46 -26.25 -0.48
C ASP A 28 6.93 -24.97 -1.20
N VAL A 29 6.01 -24.23 -1.83
CA VAL A 29 6.33 -23.01 -2.57
C VAL A 29 6.64 -21.89 -1.59
N PRO A 30 7.85 -21.32 -1.61
CA PRO A 30 8.18 -20.18 -0.77
C PRO A 30 7.30 -18.98 -1.08
N ASN A 31 7.00 -18.17 -0.06
CA ASN A 31 6.40 -16.86 -0.26
C ASN A 31 7.50 -15.88 -0.71
N TYR A 32 7.79 -15.90 -2.01
CA TYR A 32 8.83 -15.07 -2.62
C TYR A 32 8.52 -13.57 -2.46
N GLU A 33 7.24 -13.20 -2.50
CA GLU A 33 6.79 -11.82 -2.37
C GLU A 33 7.17 -11.21 -1.02
N VAL A 34 6.88 -11.91 0.08
CA VAL A 34 7.24 -11.42 1.43
C VAL A 34 8.77 -11.36 1.60
N GLN A 35 9.50 -12.30 0.99
CA GLN A 35 10.96 -12.35 1.08
C GLN A 35 11.67 -11.19 0.37
N ILE A 36 11.07 -10.61 -0.67
CA ILE A 36 11.67 -9.47 -1.38
C ILE A 36 11.43 -8.11 -0.70
N PHE A 37 10.53 -8.01 0.29
CA PHE A 37 10.19 -6.73 0.93
C PHE A 37 11.40 -5.94 1.46
N PRO A 38 12.40 -6.56 2.12
CA PRO A 38 13.60 -5.85 2.54
C PRO A 38 14.39 -5.26 1.36
N ILE A 39 14.55 -6.01 0.27
CA ILE A 39 15.26 -5.54 -0.93
C ILE A 39 14.48 -4.44 -1.62
N PHE A 40 13.17 -4.58 -1.70
CA PHE A 40 12.30 -3.56 -2.25
C PHE A 40 12.41 -2.23 -1.47
N GLY A 41 12.43 -2.27 -0.14
CA GLY A 41 12.70 -1.08 0.69
C GLY A 41 14.09 -0.48 0.43
N VAL A 42 15.12 -1.32 0.19
CA VAL A 42 16.46 -0.86 -0.20
C VAL A 42 16.44 -0.17 -1.56
N LEU A 43 15.71 -0.70 -2.54
CA LEU A 43 15.59 -0.10 -3.87
C LEU A 43 14.88 1.27 -3.82
N MET A 44 13.84 1.41 -3.00
CA MET A 44 13.21 2.70 -2.74
C MET A 44 14.24 3.72 -2.21
N MET A 45 15.06 3.33 -1.22
CA MET A 45 16.11 4.20 -0.69
C MET A 45 17.18 4.55 -1.73
N ILE A 46 17.60 3.59 -2.56
CA ILE A 46 18.56 3.81 -3.64
C ILE A 46 18.01 4.81 -4.66
N GLU A 47 16.75 4.68 -5.06
CA GLU A 47 16.14 5.64 -5.99
C GLU A 47 16.12 7.06 -5.42
N GLN A 48 15.77 7.22 -4.14
CA GLN A 48 15.82 8.52 -3.48
C GLN A 48 17.25 9.08 -3.42
N ALA A 49 18.25 8.24 -3.16
CA ALA A 49 19.66 8.64 -3.19
C ALA A 49 20.08 9.09 -4.61
N ILE A 50 19.69 8.36 -5.66
CA ILE A 50 19.98 8.74 -7.05
C ILE A 50 19.30 10.06 -7.40
N ARG A 51 18.02 10.26 -7.04
CA ARG A 51 17.30 11.52 -7.23
C ARG A 51 18.03 12.69 -6.57
N PHE A 52 18.54 12.50 -5.34
CA PHE A 52 19.34 13.49 -4.63
C PHE A 52 20.62 13.86 -5.41
N PHE A 53 21.38 12.86 -5.87
CA PHE A 53 22.60 13.12 -6.66
C PHE A 53 22.30 13.75 -8.03
N GLN A 54 21.15 13.45 -8.62
CA GLN A 54 20.64 14.09 -9.84
C GLN A 54 20.08 15.51 -9.61
N ARG A 55 20.09 16.01 -8.36
CA ARG A 55 19.48 17.30 -7.96
C ARG A 55 17.98 17.38 -8.28
N LYS A 56 17.31 16.22 -8.33
CA LYS A 56 15.86 16.12 -8.41
C LYS A 56 15.26 16.18 -7.01
N ARG A 57 13.96 16.52 -6.93
CA ARG A 57 13.23 16.47 -5.67
C ARG A 57 13.06 15.02 -5.21
N PHE A 58 13.06 14.81 -3.91
CA PHE A 58 12.64 13.54 -3.33
C PHE A 58 11.16 13.29 -3.63
N SER A 59 10.78 12.02 -3.59
CA SER A 59 9.38 11.62 -3.60
C SER A 59 8.65 12.21 -2.39
N ARG A 60 7.37 12.55 -2.59
CA ARG A 60 6.57 13.13 -1.51
C ARG A 60 6.33 12.07 -0.44
N LEU A 61 6.54 12.45 0.82
CA LEU A 61 6.32 11.55 1.94
C LEU A 61 4.87 11.03 1.97
N SER A 62 3.89 11.89 1.68
CA SER A 62 2.48 11.52 1.64
C SER A 62 2.19 10.43 0.60
N ASP A 63 2.74 10.56 -0.61
CA ASP A 63 2.60 9.56 -1.66
C ASP A 63 3.26 8.23 -1.25
N VAL A 64 4.50 8.28 -0.74
CA VAL A 64 5.21 7.07 -0.28
C VAL A 64 4.45 6.36 0.82
N VAL A 65 3.92 7.08 1.81
CA VAL A 65 3.14 6.49 2.91
C VAL A 65 1.81 5.91 2.41
N VAL A 66 1.11 6.60 1.51
CA VAL A 66 -0.14 6.09 0.91
C VAL A 66 0.12 4.85 0.07
N ASN A 67 1.19 4.84 -0.74
CA ASN A 67 1.55 3.72 -1.59
C ASN A 67 1.96 2.50 -0.74
N VAL A 68 2.87 2.67 0.23
CA VAL A 68 3.22 1.60 1.17
C VAL A 68 2.00 1.10 1.93
N GLY A 69 1.12 2.01 2.35
CA GLY A 69 -0.13 1.67 2.98
C GLY A 69 -1.03 0.77 2.13
N ALA A 70 -1.24 1.14 0.86
CA ALA A 70 -2.01 0.32 -0.08
C ALA A 70 -1.39 -1.08 -0.25
N GLY A 71 -0.06 -1.18 -0.35
CA GLY A 71 0.66 -2.44 -0.41
C GLY A 71 0.46 -3.32 0.85
N LEU A 72 0.48 -2.74 2.05
CA LEU A 72 0.22 -3.48 3.28
C LEU A 72 -1.21 -4.05 3.30
N VAL A 73 -2.19 -3.26 2.87
CA VAL A 73 -3.59 -3.71 2.76
C VAL A 73 -3.73 -4.82 1.73
N PHE A 74 -3.09 -4.69 0.57
CA PHE A 74 -3.04 -5.71 -0.46
C PHE A 74 -2.52 -7.04 0.10
N VAL A 75 -1.37 -7.02 0.76
CA VAL A 75 -0.74 -8.23 1.34
C VAL A 75 -1.62 -8.84 2.43
N ALA A 76 -2.21 -8.02 3.29
CA ALA A 76 -3.09 -8.48 4.37
C ALA A 76 -4.30 -9.24 3.82
N VAL A 77 -4.98 -8.67 2.82
CA VAL A 77 -6.12 -9.32 2.15
C VAL A 77 -5.65 -10.57 1.40
N ARG A 78 -4.49 -10.52 0.73
CA ARG A 78 -3.95 -11.65 -0.01
C ARG A 78 -3.67 -12.85 0.88
N VAL A 79 -3.09 -12.66 2.06
CA VAL A 79 -2.86 -13.75 3.04
C VAL A 79 -4.18 -14.44 3.41
N MET A 80 -5.28 -13.69 3.52
CA MET A 80 -6.60 -14.26 3.80
C MET A 80 -7.20 -15.00 2.59
N LEU A 81 -6.99 -14.48 1.37
CA LEU A 81 -7.58 -15.02 0.15
C LEU A 81 -6.79 -16.19 -0.46
N LEU A 82 -5.47 -16.22 -0.30
CA LEU A 82 -4.60 -17.17 -0.99
C LEU A 82 -5.01 -18.63 -0.75
N GLY A 83 -5.39 -18.98 0.48
CA GLY A 83 -5.87 -20.33 0.79
C GLY A 83 -7.18 -20.70 0.07
N ILE A 84 -8.06 -19.73 -0.18
CA ILE A 84 -9.31 -19.93 -0.94
C ILE A 84 -8.98 -20.12 -2.42
N ILE A 85 -8.11 -19.27 -2.98
CA ILE A 85 -7.66 -19.36 -4.37
C ILE A 85 -6.94 -20.67 -4.65
N MET A 86 -6.04 -21.10 -3.76
CA MET A 86 -5.35 -22.39 -3.91
C MET A 86 -6.31 -23.57 -3.89
N LYS A 87 -7.30 -23.57 -2.98
CA LYS A 87 -8.37 -24.60 -2.99
C LYS A 87 -9.14 -24.62 -4.30
N LEU A 88 -9.44 -23.44 -4.86
CA LEU A 88 -10.10 -23.33 -6.16
C LEU A 88 -9.20 -23.88 -7.28
N PHE A 89 -7.91 -23.56 -7.30
CA PHE A 89 -6.98 -24.08 -8.30
C PHE A 89 -6.85 -25.60 -8.24
N TYR A 90 -6.72 -26.19 -7.05
CA TYR A 90 -6.72 -27.65 -6.89
C TYR A 90 -8.05 -28.27 -7.30
N PHE A 91 -9.18 -27.68 -6.91
CA PHE A 91 -10.49 -28.16 -7.34
C PHE A 91 -10.60 -28.21 -8.86
N MET A 92 -10.15 -27.17 -9.56
CA MET A 92 -10.13 -27.12 -11.03
C MET A 92 -9.16 -28.15 -11.63
N TYR A 93 -7.93 -28.24 -11.12
CA TYR A 93 -6.91 -29.15 -11.63
C TYR A 93 -7.25 -30.63 -11.40
N ASP A 94 -7.72 -30.97 -10.21
CA ASP A 94 -7.95 -32.37 -9.84
C ASP A 94 -9.21 -32.95 -10.50
N ASN A 95 -10.25 -32.13 -10.71
CA ASN A 95 -11.54 -32.57 -11.25
C ASN A 95 -11.71 -32.30 -12.75
N TYR A 96 -11.07 -31.25 -13.30
CA TYR A 96 -11.38 -30.76 -14.65
C TYR A 96 -10.16 -30.53 -15.54
N ARG A 97 -8.94 -30.91 -15.13
CA ARG A 97 -7.76 -30.69 -15.99
C ARG A 97 -7.95 -31.32 -17.37
N ILE A 98 -7.59 -30.56 -18.39
CA ILE A 98 -7.68 -30.95 -19.80
C ILE A 98 -6.43 -31.72 -20.20
N ILE A 99 -5.28 -31.37 -19.62
CA ILE A 99 -3.97 -31.94 -19.90
C ILE A 99 -3.25 -32.17 -18.57
N ASP A 100 -2.56 -33.31 -18.45
CA ASP A 100 -1.71 -33.61 -17.30
C ASP A 100 -0.25 -33.25 -17.62
N LEU A 101 0.15 -32.02 -17.29
CA LEU A 101 1.51 -31.56 -17.51
C LEU A 101 2.45 -32.04 -16.38
N PRO A 102 3.62 -32.61 -16.71
CA PRO A 102 4.54 -33.11 -15.69
C PRO A 102 5.12 -31.98 -14.84
N LYS A 103 4.95 -32.11 -13.51
CA LYS A 103 5.39 -31.11 -12.52
C LYS A 103 6.91 -30.89 -12.45
N HIS A 104 7.71 -31.85 -12.88
CA HIS A 104 9.18 -31.78 -12.85
C HIS A 104 9.81 -31.45 -14.21
N CYS A 105 9.02 -31.03 -15.19
CA CYS A 105 9.54 -30.75 -16.51
C CYS A 105 9.80 -29.26 -16.72
N VAL A 106 11.01 -28.94 -17.19
CA VAL A 106 11.40 -27.58 -17.56
C VAL A 106 10.53 -27.03 -18.69
N SER A 107 10.03 -27.87 -19.60
CA SER A 107 9.12 -27.40 -20.65
C SER A 107 7.76 -26.96 -20.09
N THR A 108 7.25 -27.64 -19.05
CA THR A 108 6.04 -27.23 -18.32
C THR A 108 6.25 -25.86 -17.69
N TRP A 109 7.43 -25.61 -17.12
CA TRP A 109 7.80 -24.33 -16.54
C TRP A 109 7.77 -23.19 -17.57
N PHE A 110 8.43 -23.35 -18.73
CA PHE A 110 8.42 -22.31 -19.77
C PHE A 110 7.04 -22.11 -20.41
N LEU A 111 6.27 -23.18 -20.61
CA LEU A 111 4.89 -23.06 -21.07
C LEU A 111 4.04 -22.28 -20.07
N SER A 112 4.22 -22.56 -18.78
CA SER A 112 3.50 -21.88 -17.71
C SER A 112 3.83 -20.39 -17.65
N LEU A 113 5.10 -20.02 -17.82
CA LEU A 113 5.52 -18.62 -17.97
C LEU A 113 4.74 -17.91 -19.08
N LEU A 114 4.71 -18.49 -20.29
CA LEU A 114 4.05 -17.89 -21.43
C LEU A 114 2.53 -17.75 -21.22
N LEU A 115 1.89 -18.77 -20.65
CA LEU A 115 0.46 -18.79 -20.38
C LEU A 115 0.04 -17.84 -19.25
N VAL A 116 0.83 -17.74 -18.19
CA VAL A 116 0.58 -16.78 -17.10
C VAL A 116 0.71 -15.36 -17.61
N GLU A 117 1.76 -15.06 -18.38
CA GLU A 117 1.93 -13.74 -18.99
C GLU A 117 0.84 -13.42 -20.02
N PHE A 118 0.34 -14.43 -20.75
CA PHE A 118 -0.80 -14.27 -21.66
C PHE A 118 -2.08 -13.88 -20.92
N VAL A 119 -2.39 -14.58 -19.84
CA VAL A 119 -3.60 -14.27 -19.04
C VAL A 119 -3.43 -12.93 -18.33
N TYR A 120 -2.25 -12.64 -17.78
CA TYR A 120 -1.96 -11.33 -17.20
C TYR A 120 -2.24 -10.21 -18.22
N TYR A 121 -1.73 -10.32 -19.45
CA TYR A 121 -1.97 -9.34 -20.51
C TYR A 121 -3.47 -9.06 -20.72
N TRP A 122 -4.30 -10.12 -20.79
CA TRP A 122 -5.75 -9.96 -20.98
C TRP A 122 -6.47 -9.41 -19.76
N VAL A 123 -6.06 -9.82 -18.56
CA VAL A 123 -6.60 -9.28 -17.31
C VAL A 123 -6.27 -7.79 -17.23
N HIS A 124 -5.01 -7.42 -17.44
CA HIS A 124 -4.57 -6.04 -17.39
C HIS A 124 -5.24 -5.18 -18.46
N ARG A 125 -5.35 -5.68 -19.70
CA ARG A 125 -6.12 -5.01 -20.75
C ARG A 125 -7.59 -4.80 -20.36
N SER A 126 -8.20 -5.78 -19.69
CA SER A 126 -9.58 -5.66 -19.22
C SER A 126 -9.73 -4.61 -18.12
N LEU A 127 -8.72 -4.44 -17.27
CA LEU A 127 -8.69 -3.38 -16.26
C LEU A 127 -8.68 -1.99 -16.89
N HIS A 128 -8.16 -1.81 -18.11
CA HIS A 128 -8.18 -0.52 -18.80
C HIS A 128 -9.41 -0.32 -19.69
N GLU A 129 -9.88 -1.37 -20.38
CA GLU A 129 -10.95 -1.25 -21.37
C GLU A 129 -12.39 -1.48 -20.82
N ILE A 130 -12.55 -1.80 -19.53
CA ILE A 130 -13.85 -2.06 -18.90
C ILE A 130 -14.02 -1.12 -17.70
N ASN A 131 -15.00 -0.21 -17.73
CA ASN A 131 -15.13 0.89 -16.75
C ASN A 131 -15.20 0.42 -15.29
N ILE A 132 -15.94 -0.66 -14.99
CA ILE A 132 -16.02 -1.18 -13.61
C ILE A 132 -14.67 -1.72 -13.10
N PHE A 133 -13.85 -2.28 -13.99
CA PHE A 133 -12.50 -2.75 -13.65
C PHE A 133 -11.49 -1.61 -13.66
N TRP A 134 -11.66 -0.63 -14.55
CA TRP A 134 -10.87 0.59 -14.53
C TRP A 134 -11.01 1.32 -13.20
N ALA A 135 -12.19 1.33 -12.59
CA ALA A 135 -12.36 1.97 -11.29
C ALA A 135 -11.47 1.41 -10.17
N SER A 136 -11.07 0.14 -10.22
CA SER A 136 -10.06 -0.39 -9.29
C SER A 136 -8.66 0.09 -9.68
N HIS A 137 -8.30 -0.13 -10.94
CA HIS A 137 -6.94 0.10 -11.43
C HIS A 137 -6.60 1.59 -11.66
N GLN A 138 -7.60 2.46 -11.72
CA GLN A 138 -7.43 3.90 -11.85
C GLN A 138 -6.69 4.50 -10.65
N PHE A 139 -6.81 3.90 -9.46
CA PHE A 139 -6.03 4.31 -8.29
C PHE A 139 -4.53 4.20 -8.56
N HIS A 140 -4.08 3.07 -9.12
CA HIS A 140 -2.70 2.81 -9.54
C HIS A 140 -2.19 3.87 -10.52
N HIS A 141 -2.98 4.17 -11.56
CA HIS A 141 -2.62 5.15 -12.60
C HIS A 141 -2.74 6.62 -12.19
N ASN A 142 -3.36 6.95 -11.06
CA ASN A 142 -3.62 8.34 -10.70
C ASN A 142 -2.36 9.11 -10.24
N ALA A 143 -1.27 8.40 -9.92
CA ALA A 143 -0.02 9.03 -9.49
C ALA A 143 0.53 10.00 -10.55
N VAL A 144 0.84 11.23 -10.14
CA VAL A 144 1.40 12.30 -11.01
C VAL A 144 2.92 12.26 -11.12
N GLU A 145 3.55 11.49 -10.27
CA GLU A 145 4.97 11.16 -10.26
C GLU A 145 5.08 9.65 -10.04
N ILE A 146 6.02 9.00 -10.72
CA ILE A 146 6.24 7.57 -10.59
C ILE A 146 7.59 7.35 -9.93
N ASP A 147 7.58 6.51 -8.91
CA ASP A 147 8.76 5.99 -8.24
C ASP A 147 8.49 4.53 -7.84
N ILE A 148 9.51 3.87 -7.29
CA ILE A 148 9.45 2.46 -6.96
C ILE A 148 8.31 2.16 -5.97
N SER A 149 7.90 3.12 -5.13
CA SER A 149 6.76 2.92 -4.24
C SER A 149 5.43 2.83 -4.98
N THR A 150 5.30 3.45 -6.17
CA THR A 150 4.08 3.41 -7.00
C THR A 150 3.63 1.99 -7.31
N THR A 151 4.53 1.01 -7.34
CA THR A 151 4.18 -0.40 -7.53
C THR A 151 3.25 -0.98 -6.47
N LEU A 152 3.16 -0.36 -5.29
CA LEU A 152 2.32 -0.82 -4.17
C LEU A 152 0.92 -0.22 -4.20
N ARG A 153 0.67 0.66 -5.16
CA ARG A 153 -0.50 1.52 -5.20
C ARG A 153 -1.69 0.83 -5.84
N ASP A 154 -2.04 -0.34 -5.33
CA ASP A 154 -3.12 -1.17 -5.85
C ASP A 154 -4.31 -1.20 -4.89
N THR A 155 -5.48 -1.49 -5.47
CA THR A 155 -6.68 -1.70 -4.66
C THR A 155 -6.85 -3.16 -4.28
N VAL A 156 -7.64 -3.40 -3.24
CA VAL A 156 -8.06 -4.77 -2.88
C VAL A 156 -8.88 -5.44 -3.99
N VAL A 157 -9.52 -4.65 -4.86
CA VAL A 157 -10.26 -5.19 -5.99
C VAL A 157 -9.32 -5.62 -7.12
N ASP A 158 -8.24 -4.88 -7.37
CA ASP A 158 -7.20 -5.33 -8.32
C ASP A 158 -6.61 -6.67 -7.89
N LEU A 159 -6.30 -6.84 -6.59
CA LEU A 159 -5.87 -8.12 -6.02
C LEU A 159 -6.85 -9.25 -6.37
N VAL A 160 -8.14 -9.05 -6.09
CA VAL A 160 -9.17 -10.06 -6.37
C VAL A 160 -9.21 -10.38 -7.86
N ILE A 161 -9.16 -9.38 -8.74
CA ILE A 161 -9.17 -9.59 -10.18
C ILE A 161 -7.93 -10.40 -10.63
N TYR A 162 -6.73 -9.97 -10.23
CA TYR A 162 -5.48 -10.63 -10.62
C TYR A 162 -5.31 -12.04 -10.03
N GLU A 163 -5.90 -12.35 -8.88
CA GLU A 163 -5.81 -13.69 -8.29
C GLU A 163 -6.91 -14.65 -8.79
N PHE A 164 -8.12 -14.15 -9.07
CA PHE A 164 -9.23 -15.02 -9.52
C PHE A 164 -9.24 -15.26 -11.02
N PHE A 165 -8.95 -14.26 -11.86
CA PHE A 165 -9.06 -14.42 -13.32
C PHE A 165 -8.08 -15.44 -13.93
N PRO A 166 -6.90 -15.73 -13.33
CA PRO A 166 -6.05 -16.84 -13.74
C PRO A 166 -6.58 -18.24 -13.46
N THR A 167 -7.71 -18.40 -12.75
CA THR A 167 -8.29 -19.72 -12.43
C THR A 167 -8.40 -20.69 -13.62
N PRO A 168 -8.78 -20.27 -14.84
CA PRO A 168 -8.81 -21.19 -16.00
C PRO A 168 -7.45 -21.82 -16.33
N LEU A 169 -6.33 -21.19 -15.96
CA LEU A 169 -5.00 -21.80 -16.14
C LEU A 169 -4.81 -23.07 -15.32
N ALA A 170 -5.52 -23.21 -14.19
CA ALA A 170 -5.48 -24.42 -13.38
C ALA A 170 -6.09 -25.65 -14.09
N LEU A 171 -6.75 -25.47 -15.24
CA LEU A 171 -7.18 -26.59 -16.10
C LEU A 171 -6.01 -27.22 -16.89
N ILE A 172 -4.85 -26.56 -16.92
CA ILE A 172 -3.70 -26.95 -17.75
C ILE A 172 -2.42 -27.01 -16.90
N ILE A 173 -2.18 -25.99 -16.08
CA ILE A 173 -0.95 -25.80 -15.31
C ILE A 173 -1.12 -26.38 -13.90
N PRO A 174 -0.16 -27.21 -13.42
CA PRO A 174 -0.15 -27.66 -12.03
C PRO A 174 -0.14 -26.49 -11.04
N PRO A 175 -0.99 -26.49 -9.99
CA PRO A 175 -1.11 -25.36 -9.06
C PRO A 175 0.20 -24.84 -8.43
N PRO A 176 1.18 -25.68 -8.03
CA PRO A 176 2.45 -25.18 -7.50
C PRO A 176 3.25 -24.36 -8.52
N ILE A 177 3.25 -24.77 -9.79
CA ILE A 177 3.94 -24.07 -10.87
C ILE A 177 3.21 -22.77 -11.18
N LEU A 178 1.87 -22.82 -11.26
CA LEU A 178 1.04 -21.63 -11.46
C LEU A 178 1.31 -20.56 -10.39
N LEU A 179 1.33 -20.95 -9.11
CA LEU A 179 1.63 -20.05 -7.99
C LEU A 179 3.03 -19.44 -8.11
N VAL A 180 4.04 -20.22 -8.48
CA VAL A 180 5.40 -19.72 -8.71
C VAL A 180 5.39 -18.62 -9.78
N HIS A 181 4.81 -18.87 -10.95
CA HIS A 181 4.80 -17.89 -12.04
C HIS A 181 3.98 -16.63 -11.71
N MET A 182 2.86 -16.77 -10.98
CA MET A 182 2.09 -15.62 -10.50
C MET A 182 2.92 -14.72 -9.57
N GLN A 183 3.64 -15.32 -8.60
CA GLN A 183 4.51 -14.57 -7.68
C GLN A 183 5.65 -13.86 -8.43
N PHE A 184 6.34 -14.54 -9.34
CA PHE A 184 7.45 -13.94 -10.07
C PHE A 184 7.00 -12.86 -11.08
N SER A 185 5.82 -13.02 -11.69
CA SER A 185 5.24 -11.97 -12.54
C SER A 185 4.95 -10.70 -11.73
N LEU A 186 4.40 -10.83 -10.51
CA LEU A 186 4.19 -9.70 -9.61
C LEU A 186 5.52 -9.06 -9.15
N ILE A 187 6.47 -9.88 -8.70
CA ILE A 187 7.80 -9.44 -8.25
C ILE A 187 8.55 -8.67 -9.34
N TYR A 188 8.44 -9.09 -10.60
CA TYR A 188 9.10 -8.41 -11.72
C TYR A 188 8.60 -6.98 -11.91
N GLN A 189 7.33 -6.69 -11.62
CA GLN A 189 6.73 -5.38 -11.87
C GLN A 189 7.23 -4.29 -10.91
N VAL A 190 7.83 -4.69 -9.78
CA VAL A 190 8.33 -3.79 -8.74
C VAL A 190 9.28 -2.72 -9.30
N TRP A 191 10.23 -3.11 -10.15
CA TRP A 191 11.26 -2.20 -10.65
C TRP A 191 10.82 -1.43 -11.90
N LEU A 192 9.65 -1.73 -12.48
CA LEU A 192 9.12 -1.04 -13.66
C LEU A 192 8.72 0.41 -13.35
N HIS A 193 8.38 0.70 -12.10
CA HIS A 193 7.94 2.02 -11.66
C HIS A 193 9.14 2.89 -11.30
N THR A 194 9.84 3.43 -12.29
CA THR A 194 10.91 4.40 -12.03
C THR A 194 11.17 5.32 -13.21
N GLU A 195 11.49 6.58 -12.89
CA GLU A 195 12.00 7.57 -13.85
C GLU A 195 13.54 7.61 -13.90
N VAL A 196 14.22 6.84 -13.05
CA VAL A 196 15.69 6.82 -12.99
C VAL A 196 16.28 6.00 -14.14
N VAL A 197 15.67 4.87 -14.47
CA VAL A 197 16.09 4.01 -15.58
C VAL A 197 15.45 4.48 -16.87
N THR A 198 16.24 5.07 -17.76
CA THR A 198 15.73 5.71 -18.99
C THR A 198 15.70 4.77 -20.18
N HIS A 199 16.74 3.96 -20.38
CA HIS A 199 16.86 3.04 -21.52
C HIS A 199 17.75 1.83 -21.20
N LEU A 200 17.34 0.64 -21.66
CA LEU A 200 18.05 -0.63 -21.49
C LEU A 200 18.45 -1.32 -22.82
N GLY A 201 18.35 -0.61 -23.95
CA GLY A 201 18.80 -1.14 -25.23
C GLY A 201 17.89 -2.25 -25.79
N PRO A 202 18.45 -3.25 -26.50
CA PRO A 202 17.65 -4.24 -27.23
C PRO A 202 16.75 -5.13 -26.38
N ILE A 203 16.98 -5.23 -25.06
CA ILE A 203 16.13 -6.06 -24.20
C ILE A 203 14.68 -5.53 -24.16
N GLU A 204 14.48 -4.23 -24.38
CA GLU A 204 13.16 -3.57 -24.49
C GLU A 204 12.30 -4.12 -25.65
N TYR A 205 12.89 -4.86 -26.60
CA TYR A 205 12.09 -5.53 -27.62
C TYR A 205 11.31 -6.73 -27.08
N LEU A 206 11.83 -7.37 -26.03
CA LEU A 206 11.33 -8.64 -25.50
C LEU A 206 10.61 -8.47 -24.15
N VAL A 207 11.19 -7.72 -23.23
CA VAL A 207 10.69 -7.59 -21.86
C VAL A 207 10.15 -6.20 -21.58
N ASN A 208 9.17 -6.10 -20.70
CA ASN A 208 8.69 -4.83 -20.19
C ASN A 208 9.81 -4.20 -19.35
N THR A 209 10.06 -2.91 -19.53
CA THR A 209 11.04 -2.14 -18.76
C THR A 209 10.38 -0.84 -18.30
N PRO A 210 11.01 -0.08 -17.39
CA PRO A 210 10.48 1.20 -16.95
C PRO A 210 10.12 2.14 -18.10
N ARG A 211 10.80 2.04 -19.24
CA ARG A 211 10.49 2.84 -20.42
C ARG A 211 9.12 2.52 -21.02
N GLN A 212 8.81 1.25 -21.28
CA GLN A 212 7.49 0.88 -21.81
C GLN A 212 6.40 1.05 -20.76
N HIS A 213 6.72 0.81 -19.48
CA HIS A 213 5.79 1.00 -18.37
C HIS A 213 5.45 2.47 -18.11
N ARG A 214 6.39 3.41 -18.31
CA ARG A 214 6.07 4.85 -18.29
C ARG A 214 5.03 5.20 -19.35
N VAL A 215 5.16 4.67 -20.57
CA VAL A 215 4.15 4.87 -21.62
C VAL A 215 2.81 4.34 -21.16
N HIS A 216 2.78 3.15 -20.55
CA HIS A 216 1.56 2.57 -19.99
C HIS A 216 0.87 3.47 -18.95
N HIS A 217 1.65 4.10 -18.06
CA HIS A 217 1.13 5.07 -17.09
C HIS A 217 0.85 6.47 -17.66
N GLY A 218 1.20 6.73 -18.91
CA GLY A 218 1.09 8.04 -19.52
C GLY A 218 -0.36 8.42 -19.81
N LYS A 219 -0.72 9.66 -19.51
CA LYS A 219 -1.99 10.26 -19.96
C LYS A 219 -1.88 10.99 -21.30
N ASN A 220 -0.69 11.02 -21.92
CA ASN A 220 -0.53 11.55 -23.28
C ASN A 220 -1.45 10.76 -24.23
N PRO A 221 -2.10 11.39 -25.23
CA PRO A 221 -3.07 10.69 -26.07
C PRO A 221 -2.56 9.40 -26.74
N TYR A 222 -1.26 9.34 -27.09
CA TYR A 222 -0.67 8.15 -27.72
C TYR A 222 -0.36 7.01 -26.72
N CYS A 223 -0.35 7.30 -25.42
CA CYS A 223 -0.11 6.35 -24.34
C CYS A 223 -1.35 5.55 -23.94
N ILE A 224 -2.53 6.04 -24.30
CA ILE A 224 -3.80 5.48 -23.82
C ILE A 224 -4.02 4.09 -24.42
N ASP A 225 -4.35 3.14 -23.55
CA ASP A 225 -4.62 1.75 -23.90
C ASP A 225 -3.42 1.06 -24.59
N LYS A 226 -2.21 1.25 -24.03
CA LYS A 226 -0.94 0.67 -24.53
C LYS A 226 -0.17 -0.09 -23.47
N ASN A 227 0.67 -1.02 -23.93
CA ASN A 227 1.69 -1.73 -23.15
C ASN A 227 1.16 -2.44 -21.88
N TYR A 228 0.33 -3.47 -22.04
CA TYR A 228 -0.31 -4.19 -20.94
C TYR A 228 0.52 -5.34 -20.33
N GLY A 229 1.61 -5.78 -20.96
CA GLY A 229 2.41 -6.91 -20.47
C GLY A 229 3.11 -6.65 -19.13
N ALA A 230 3.16 -7.66 -18.25
CA ALA A 230 3.91 -7.56 -16.98
C ALA A 230 5.42 -7.74 -17.19
N LEU A 231 5.84 -8.94 -17.58
CA LEU A 231 7.24 -9.31 -17.80
C LEU A 231 7.62 -9.20 -19.27
N ILE A 232 6.79 -9.72 -20.18
CA ILE A 232 7.11 -9.82 -21.61
C ILE A 232 6.21 -8.94 -22.48
N MET A 233 6.81 -8.27 -23.47
CA MET A 233 6.08 -7.39 -24.43
C MET A 233 5.55 -8.16 -25.65
N ILE A 234 5.68 -9.49 -25.66
CA ILE A 234 5.30 -10.33 -26.80
C ILE A 234 3.81 -10.15 -27.12
N TRP A 235 2.95 -10.17 -26.11
CA TRP A 235 1.50 -10.07 -26.29
C TRP A 235 1.07 -8.69 -26.78
N ASP A 236 1.70 -7.62 -26.29
CA ASP A 236 1.46 -6.27 -26.80
C ASP A 236 1.79 -6.13 -28.30
N ARG A 237 2.84 -6.81 -28.76
CA ARG A 237 3.19 -6.83 -30.18
C ARG A 237 2.22 -7.66 -31.00
N VAL A 238 1.86 -8.84 -30.51
CA VAL A 238 0.91 -9.75 -31.19
C VAL A 238 -0.47 -9.10 -31.35
N PHE A 239 -0.93 -8.39 -30.32
CA PHE A 239 -2.26 -7.75 -30.31
C PHE A 239 -2.26 -6.27 -30.70
N GLY A 240 -1.10 -5.71 -31.07
CA GLY A 240 -1.00 -4.35 -31.61
C GLY A 240 -1.17 -3.22 -30.59
N THR A 241 -0.91 -3.48 -29.30
CA THR A 241 -0.98 -2.49 -28.20
C THR A 241 0.39 -1.98 -27.77
N TYR A 242 1.48 -2.47 -28.37
CA TYR A 242 2.81 -1.95 -28.12
C TYR A 242 2.96 -0.50 -28.58
N GLN A 243 3.53 0.35 -27.72
CA GLN A 243 3.88 1.72 -28.01
C GLN A 243 5.24 2.08 -27.40
N ALA A 244 6.11 2.71 -28.18
CA ALA A 244 7.39 3.21 -27.70
C ALA A 244 7.25 4.58 -27.05
N GLU A 245 8.16 4.91 -26.13
CA GLU A 245 8.25 6.26 -25.56
C GLU A 245 8.85 7.22 -26.61
N GLU A 246 8.05 8.19 -27.04
CA GLU A 246 8.38 9.16 -28.11
C GLU A 246 8.63 10.57 -27.55
N GLU A 247 7.81 11.01 -26.60
CA GLU A 247 7.89 12.34 -25.98
C GLU A 247 7.88 12.23 -24.46
N LYS A 248 8.05 13.39 -23.79
CA LYS A 248 7.97 13.45 -22.34
C LYS A 248 6.60 12.96 -21.87
N ILE A 249 6.60 11.92 -21.05
CA ILE A 249 5.39 11.37 -20.47
C ILE A 249 4.90 12.26 -19.34
N LEU A 250 3.59 12.49 -19.33
CA LEU A 250 2.88 13.05 -18.19
C LEU A 250 2.03 11.96 -17.57
N PHE A 251 2.07 11.88 -16.25
CA PHE A 251 1.36 10.85 -15.49
C PHE A 251 0.05 11.37 -14.88
N GLY A 252 -0.68 10.45 -14.25
CA GLY A 252 -2.01 10.64 -13.71
C GLY A 252 -3.08 10.16 -14.67
N THR A 253 -4.34 10.40 -14.31
CA THR A 253 -5.49 9.99 -15.11
C THR A 253 -6.12 11.20 -15.81
N THR A 254 -6.94 10.94 -16.83
CA THR A 254 -7.72 11.99 -17.54
C THR A 254 -8.92 12.46 -16.73
N ALA A 255 -9.35 11.67 -15.75
CA ALA A 255 -10.41 12.00 -14.80
C ALA A 255 -9.88 12.91 -13.68
N ARG A 256 -10.80 13.44 -12.87
CA ARG A 256 -10.46 14.28 -11.72
C ARG A 256 -9.61 13.49 -10.72
N GLN A 257 -8.58 14.14 -10.19
CA GLN A 257 -7.78 13.59 -9.10
C GLN A 257 -8.55 13.68 -7.78
N TYR A 258 -8.42 12.66 -6.95
CA TYR A 258 -8.97 12.72 -5.61
C TYR A 258 -8.16 13.71 -4.76
N GLU A 259 -8.83 14.37 -3.81
CA GLU A 259 -8.24 15.40 -2.94
C GLU A 259 -8.19 14.88 -1.50
N THR A 260 -7.56 13.73 -1.28
CA THR A 260 -7.43 13.11 0.05
C THR A 260 -6.29 12.10 0.13
N PHE A 261 -5.67 11.96 1.31
CA PHE A 261 -4.73 10.88 1.62
C PHE A 261 -5.36 9.74 2.45
N ASP A 262 -6.69 9.73 2.62
CA ASP A 262 -7.43 8.73 3.38
C ASP A 262 -7.48 7.36 2.66
N SER A 263 -6.68 6.40 3.10
CA SER A 263 -6.50 5.13 2.38
C SER A 263 -7.79 4.36 2.13
N LEU A 264 -8.78 4.41 3.04
CA LEU A 264 -10.07 3.73 2.84
C LEU A 264 -10.90 4.37 1.73
N THR A 265 -10.96 5.70 1.71
CA THR A 265 -11.64 6.45 0.64
C THR A 265 -11.00 6.15 -0.71
N LEU A 266 -9.67 6.08 -0.76
CA LEU A 266 -8.92 5.84 -2.00
C LEU A 266 -9.19 4.47 -2.63
N GLN A 267 -9.52 3.45 -1.83
CA GLN A 267 -9.86 2.12 -2.33
C GLN A 267 -11.15 2.08 -3.16
N PHE A 268 -12.09 2.99 -2.91
CA PHE A 268 -13.43 2.93 -3.51
C PHE A 268 -13.88 4.22 -4.20
N TYR A 269 -13.06 5.27 -4.19
CA TYR A 269 -13.41 6.59 -4.72
C TYR A 269 -13.92 6.54 -6.17
N TYR A 270 -13.20 5.84 -7.06
CA TYR A 270 -13.55 5.80 -8.48
C TYR A 270 -14.77 4.95 -8.79
N TYR A 271 -15.10 3.95 -7.95
CA TYR A 271 -16.38 3.24 -8.09
C TYR A 271 -17.57 4.19 -7.93
N TYR A 272 -17.47 5.17 -7.04
CA TYR A 272 -18.48 6.21 -6.94
C TYR A 272 -18.37 7.21 -8.10
N GLU A 273 -17.18 7.76 -8.35
CA GLU A 273 -16.97 8.89 -9.26
C GLU A 273 -17.10 8.53 -10.75
N THR A 274 -16.46 7.46 -11.24
CA THR A 274 -16.46 7.08 -12.67
C THR A 274 -17.51 6.04 -13.01
N VAL A 275 -17.90 5.16 -12.08
CA VAL A 275 -18.84 4.07 -12.35
C VAL A 275 -20.27 4.45 -11.99
N TRP A 276 -20.53 4.73 -10.71
CA TRP A 276 -21.89 4.98 -10.23
C TRP A 276 -22.50 6.25 -10.81
N MET A 277 -21.74 7.34 -10.85
CA MET A 277 -22.22 8.59 -11.45
C MET A 277 -22.49 8.45 -12.95
N LYS A 278 -21.64 7.70 -13.69
CA LYS A 278 -21.86 7.42 -15.11
C LYS A 278 -23.10 6.56 -15.31
N PHE A 279 -23.26 5.50 -14.54
CA PHE A 279 -24.45 4.63 -14.54
C PHE A 279 -25.75 5.41 -14.30
N LYS A 280 -25.74 6.33 -13.33
CA LYS A 280 -26.91 7.18 -13.00
C LYS A 280 -27.30 8.15 -14.12
N LYS A 281 -26.34 8.60 -14.93
CA LYS A 281 -26.60 9.53 -16.06
C LYS A 281 -27.26 8.86 -17.26
N MET A 282 -27.28 7.53 -17.34
CA MET A 282 -27.83 6.81 -18.48
C MET A 282 -29.36 6.66 -18.36
N ASP A 283 -30.07 6.98 -19.44
CA ASP A 283 -31.54 7.01 -19.46
C ASP A 283 -32.17 5.61 -19.53
N ASN A 284 -31.52 4.68 -20.25
CA ASN A 284 -32.06 3.33 -20.50
C ASN A 284 -31.14 2.22 -19.94
N TRP A 285 -31.72 1.04 -19.74
CA TRP A 285 -31.02 -0.10 -19.12
C TRP A 285 -29.86 -0.65 -19.96
N PRO A 286 -29.97 -0.79 -21.30
CA PRO A 286 -28.83 -1.17 -22.13
C PRO A 286 -27.61 -0.24 -21.98
N ASP A 287 -27.83 1.07 -21.97
CA ASP A 287 -26.76 2.05 -21.83
C ASP A 287 -26.21 2.10 -20.41
N LYS A 288 -27.03 1.81 -19.40
CA LYS A 288 -26.56 1.54 -18.02
C LYS A 288 -25.56 0.39 -17.97
N MET A 289 -25.82 -0.71 -18.69
CA MET A 289 -24.87 -1.83 -18.73
C MET A 289 -23.61 -1.50 -19.51
N LYS A 290 -23.73 -0.81 -20.64
CA LYS A 290 -22.56 -0.33 -21.38
C LYS A 290 -21.73 0.62 -20.51
N ALA A 291 -22.34 1.48 -19.71
CA ALA A 291 -21.61 2.34 -18.78
C ALA A 291 -20.79 1.57 -17.73
N LEU A 292 -21.14 0.32 -17.41
CA LEU A 292 -20.36 -0.56 -16.52
C LEU A 292 -19.28 -1.33 -17.29
N PHE A 293 -19.64 -1.91 -18.45
CA PHE A 293 -18.82 -2.93 -19.12
C PHE A 293 -18.04 -2.44 -20.35
N TYR A 294 -18.36 -1.25 -20.87
CA TYR A 294 -17.59 -0.60 -21.92
C TYR A 294 -16.54 0.32 -21.28
N GLY A 295 -15.62 0.86 -22.08
CA GLY A 295 -14.49 1.65 -21.58
C GLY A 295 -14.90 2.95 -20.89
N PRO A 296 -14.01 3.53 -20.08
CA PRO A 296 -14.29 4.77 -19.35
C PRO A 296 -14.65 5.93 -20.29
N GLY A 297 -14.11 5.97 -21.51
CA GLY A 297 -14.43 6.96 -22.54
C GLY A 297 -15.73 6.74 -23.32
N TRP A 298 -16.46 5.64 -23.10
CA TRP A 298 -17.69 5.35 -23.84
C TRP A 298 -18.86 6.28 -23.46
N GLU A 299 -19.60 6.74 -24.46
CA GLU A 299 -20.89 7.43 -24.33
C GLU A 299 -21.86 6.93 -25.42
N PRO A 300 -23.18 7.12 -25.30
CA PRO A 300 -24.13 6.75 -26.35
C PRO A 300 -23.71 7.31 -27.72
N GLY A 301 -23.57 6.41 -28.71
CA GLY A 301 -23.11 6.75 -30.07
C GLY A 301 -21.60 6.65 -30.29
N LYS A 302 -20.77 6.46 -29.24
CA LYS A 302 -19.31 6.27 -29.36
C LYS A 302 -18.92 4.77 -29.43
N PRO A 303 -17.73 4.45 -29.96
CA PRO A 303 -17.17 3.09 -29.92
C PRO A 303 -16.97 2.58 -28.50
N ARG A 304 -16.83 1.24 -28.32
CA ARG A 304 -16.72 0.57 -27.02
C ARG A 304 -15.72 1.21 -26.05
N THR A 305 -14.56 1.66 -26.50
CA THR A 305 -13.52 2.26 -25.64
C THR A 305 -13.55 3.79 -25.64
N GLY A 306 -14.52 4.41 -26.31
CA GLY A 306 -14.56 5.85 -26.55
C GLY A 306 -13.79 6.25 -27.82
N LEU A 307 -13.52 7.54 -27.96
CA LEU A 307 -12.72 8.09 -29.07
C LEU A 307 -11.45 8.71 -28.52
N LEU A 308 -10.30 8.33 -29.08
CA LEU A 308 -9.00 8.93 -28.72
C LEU A 308 -8.95 10.44 -29.01
N SER A 309 -9.75 10.92 -29.97
CA SER A 309 -9.88 12.35 -30.28
C SER A 309 -10.51 13.17 -29.14
N ASP A 310 -11.23 12.52 -28.23
CA ASP A 310 -11.87 13.18 -27.09
C ASP A 310 -10.89 13.41 -25.93
N ILE A 311 -9.73 12.77 -25.99
CA ILE A 311 -8.71 12.86 -24.94
C ILE A 311 -8.02 14.21 -25.06
N PRO A 312 -8.05 15.05 -24.01
CA PRO A 312 -7.43 16.36 -24.06
C PRO A 312 -5.94 16.24 -24.39
N LYS A 313 -5.48 17.08 -25.33
CA LYS A 313 -4.04 17.23 -25.56
C LYS A 313 -3.40 17.75 -24.29
N VAL A 314 -2.31 17.12 -23.89
CA VAL A 314 -1.58 17.50 -22.70
C VAL A 314 -0.37 18.34 -23.12
N ASP A 315 -0.16 19.48 -22.47
CA ASP A 315 1.04 20.29 -22.67
C ASP A 315 2.19 19.70 -21.83
N PRO A 316 3.29 19.19 -22.43
CA PRO A 316 4.46 18.64 -21.74
C PRO A 316 5.11 19.59 -20.73
N TYR A 317 4.85 20.89 -20.87
CA TYR A 317 5.39 21.97 -20.03
C TYR A 317 4.40 22.54 -19.03
N ALA A 318 3.13 22.11 -19.06
CA ALA A 318 2.13 22.56 -18.10
C ALA A 318 2.56 22.19 -16.68
N GLN A 319 2.33 23.13 -15.75
CA GLN A 319 2.44 22.80 -14.33
C GLN A 319 1.33 21.84 -13.97
N ILE A 320 1.73 20.65 -13.50
CA ILE A 320 0.78 19.66 -12.99
C ILE A 320 0.24 20.21 -11.66
N GLU A 321 -1.05 20.53 -11.60
CA GLU A 321 -1.73 20.79 -10.33
C GLU A 321 -1.73 19.50 -9.51
N ARG A 322 -1.32 19.60 -8.25
CA ARG A 322 -1.17 18.45 -7.35
C ARG A 322 -1.89 18.76 -6.06
N TYR A 323 -2.69 17.81 -5.59
CA TYR A 323 -3.19 17.88 -4.22
C TYR A 323 -2.01 17.64 -3.27
N ASP A 324 -1.68 18.65 -2.48
CA ASP A 324 -0.67 18.58 -1.44
C ASP A 324 -1.05 19.51 -0.29
N CYS A 325 -1.17 18.93 0.90
CA CYS A 325 -1.36 19.67 2.13
C CYS A 325 -0.01 19.71 2.84
N GLU A 326 0.69 20.84 2.74
CA GLU A 326 1.99 20.99 3.39
C GLU A 326 1.85 20.70 4.88
N ILE A 327 2.48 19.67 5.43
CA ILE A 327 2.52 19.44 6.88
C ILE A 327 3.85 19.93 7.44
N SER A 328 3.87 20.15 8.75
CA SER A 328 5.11 20.59 9.38
C SER A 328 6.21 19.53 9.37
N PHE A 329 7.47 19.95 9.53
CA PHE A 329 8.62 19.04 9.55
C PHE A 329 8.51 17.95 10.64
N TRP A 330 8.03 18.31 11.83
CA TRP A 330 7.87 17.39 12.96
C TRP A 330 6.71 16.43 12.73
N GLN A 331 5.60 16.87 12.11
CA GLN A 331 4.54 15.95 11.66
C GLN A 331 5.03 15.00 10.57
N SER A 332 5.86 15.48 9.64
CA SER A 332 6.46 14.65 8.60
C SER A 332 7.35 13.56 9.21
N PHE A 333 8.26 13.95 10.10
CA PHE A 333 9.13 13.03 10.82
C PHE A 333 8.34 12.03 11.69
N TYR A 334 7.29 12.52 12.36
CA TYR A 334 6.38 11.70 13.15
C TYR A 334 5.68 10.62 12.32
N VAL A 335 5.03 11.00 11.22
CA VAL A 335 4.30 10.07 10.35
C VAL A 335 5.27 9.11 9.68
N LEU A 336 6.47 9.55 9.28
CA LEU A 336 7.50 8.68 8.72
C LEU A 336 7.88 7.55 9.70
N ILE A 337 8.17 7.89 10.96
CA ILE A 337 8.54 6.89 11.99
C ILE A 337 7.36 5.96 12.26
N HIS A 338 6.15 6.48 12.51
CA HIS A 338 5.00 5.62 12.81
C HIS A 338 4.60 4.75 11.61
N SER A 339 4.72 5.25 10.38
CA SER A 339 4.49 4.44 9.17
C SER A 339 5.52 3.32 9.05
N PHE A 340 6.79 3.60 9.33
CA PHE A 340 7.84 2.58 9.38
C PHE A 340 7.55 1.52 10.46
N LEU A 341 7.14 1.94 11.67
CA LEU A 341 6.81 1.00 12.74
C LEU A 341 5.62 0.10 12.39
N VAL A 342 4.58 0.66 11.75
CA VAL A 342 3.42 -0.12 11.27
C VAL A 342 3.85 -1.12 10.19
N ALA A 343 4.61 -0.68 9.18
CA ALA A 343 5.09 -1.55 8.11
C ALA A 343 6.02 -2.65 8.63
N PHE A 344 6.95 -2.31 9.52
CA PHE A 344 7.89 -3.25 10.13
C PHE A 344 7.16 -4.26 11.03
N GLY A 345 6.25 -3.79 11.89
CA GLY A 345 5.42 -4.66 12.71
C GLY A 345 4.58 -5.62 11.87
N PHE A 346 3.97 -5.13 10.78
CA PHE A 346 3.24 -5.96 9.84
C PHE A 346 4.14 -7.04 9.20
N TYR A 347 5.34 -6.68 8.72
CA TYR A 347 6.30 -7.62 8.14
C TYR A 347 6.66 -8.76 9.11
N ILE A 348 6.97 -8.44 10.37
CA ILE A 348 7.32 -9.44 11.39
C ILE A 348 6.15 -10.40 11.66
N ILE A 349 4.92 -9.89 11.63
CA ILE A 349 3.73 -10.61 12.08
C ILE A 349 3.05 -11.38 10.94
N THR A 350 3.22 -10.98 9.68
CA THR A 350 2.49 -11.54 8.53
C THR A 350 2.74 -13.04 8.33
N ASP A 351 3.98 -13.49 8.51
CA ASP A 351 4.33 -14.92 8.40
C ASP A 351 4.22 -15.67 9.75
N HIS A 352 3.81 -14.98 10.82
CA HIS A 352 3.73 -15.58 12.14
C HIS A 352 2.58 -16.62 12.21
N PRO A 353 2.78 -17.79 12.86
CA PRO A 353 1.76 -18.83 12.95
C PRO A 353 0.41 -18.37 13.52
N LEU A 354 0.40 -17.41 14.45
CA LEU A 354 -0.84 -16.85 15.00
C LEU A 354 -1.70 -16.15 13.94
N VAL A 355 -1.09 -15.65 12.88
CA VAL A 355 -1.78 -14.94 11.79
C VAL A 355 -2.12 -15.92 10.69
N ARG A 356 -1.13 -16.69 10.24
CA ARG A 356 -1.29 -17.70 9.19
C ARG A 356 -2.37 -18.72 9.50
N ASN A 357 -2.49 -19.14 10.76
CA ASN A 357 -3.42 -20.18 11.16
C ASN A 357 -4.78 -19.66 11.66
N SER A 358 -4.96 -18.34 11.78
CA SER A 358 -6.21 -17.74 12.30
C SER A 358 -6.66 -16.57 11.42
N PRO A 359 -7.69 -16.77 10.55
CA PRO A 359 -8.27 -15.70 9.76
C PRO A 359 -8.79 -14.53 10.59
N LEU A 360 -9.22 -14.78 11.83
CA LEU A 360 -9.66 -13.73 12.75
C LEU A 360 -8.50 -12.83 13.20
N ASN A 361 -7.33 -13.41 13.45
CA ASN A 361 -6.13 -12.63 13.80
C ASN A 361 -5.62 -11.84 12.60
N ALA A 362 -5.62 -12.45 11.40
CA ALA A 362 -5.31 -11.75 10.15
C ALA A 362 -6.24 -10.55 9.92
N LEU A 363 -7.55 -10.73 10.12
CA LEU A 363 -8.54 -9.66 10.04
C LEU A 363 -8.27 -8.54 11.06
N TYR A 364 -7.96 -8.89 12.32
CA TYR A 364 -7.65 -7.91 13.35
C TYR A 364 -6.43 -7.03 12.99
N ILE A 365 -5.34 -7.66 12.52
CA ILE A 365 -4.13 -6.95 12.07
C ILE A 365 -4.46 -6.05 10.89
N MET A 366 -5.21 -6.55 9.91
CA MET A 366 -5.62 -5.78 8.75
C MET A 366 -6.42 -4.53 9.16
N LEU A 367 -7.37 -4.68 10.08
CA LEU A 367 -8.17 -3.55 10.58
C LEU A 367 -7.30 -2.52 11.32
N TYR A 368 -6.31 -2.96 12.11
CA TYR A 368 -5.36 -2.06 12.75
C TYR A 368 -4.51 -1.29 11.72
N VAL A 369 -3.96 -1.98 10.71
CA VAL A 369 -3.18 -1.34 9.64
C VAL A 369 -4.03 -0.35 8.87
N LEU A 370 -5.23 -0.73 8.43
CA LEU A 370 -6.18 0.16 7.75
C LEU A 370 -6.49 1.41 8.59
N PHE A 371 -6.73 1.23 9.89
CA PHE A 371 -7.00 2.33 10.79
C PHE A 371 -5.77 3.24 10.96
N ALA A 372 -4.57 2.68 11.03
CA ALA A 372 -3.32 3.44 11.12
C ALA A 372 -3.09 4.30 9.87
N LEU A 373 -3.29 3.72 8.69
CA LEU A 373 -3.15 4.42 7.42
C LEU A 373 -4.19 5.53 7.25
N THR A 374 -5.44 5.25 7.65
CA THR A 374 -6.51 6.25 7.72
C THR A 374 -6.11 7.42 8.64
N SER A 375 -5.53 7.12 9.81
CA SER A 375 -5.04 8.13 10.74
C SER A 375 -3.97 9.03 10.11
N PHE A 376 -2.96 8.44 9.46
CA PHE A 376 -1.93 9.20 8.75
C PHE A 376 -2.53 10.06 7.63
N GLY A 377 -3.50 9.52 6.89
CA GLY A 377 -4.27 10.26 5.89
C GLY A 377 -4.96 11.49 6.47
N THR A 378 -5.56 11.38 7.66
CA THR A 378 -6.17 12.55 8.33
C THR A 378 -5.17 13.62 8.74
N ILE A 379 -3.94 13.23 9.11
CA ILE A 379 -2.84 14.15 9.45
C ILE A 379 -2.38 14.88 8.19
N PHE A 380 -2.15 14.16 7.08
CA PHE A 380 -1.79 14.76 5.81
C PHE A 380 -2.87 15.70 5.29
N ASP A 381 -4.14 15.29 5.34
CA ASP A 381 -5.31 16.12 4.97
C ASP A 381 -5.56 17.29 5.95
N ARG A 382 -4.78 17.41 7.05
CA ARG A 382 -4.96 18.40 8.12
C ARG A 382 -6.40 18.45 8.67
N ARG A 383 -7.08 17.31 8.75
CA ARG A 383 -8.46 17.25 9.25
C ARG A 383 -8.50 17.65 10.72
N SER A 384 -9.55 18.36 11.12
CA SER A 384 -9.75 18.77 12.53
C SER A 384 -9.85 17.60 13.50
N ILE A 385 -10.26 16.43 13.02
CA ILE A 385 -10.36 15.19 13.81
C ILE A 385 -9.03 14.44 13.95
N ALA A 386 -8.00 14.78 13.17
CA ALA A 386 -6.74 14.04 13.12
C ALA A 386 -6.09 13.83 14.51
N PRO A 387 -6.06 14.83 15.42
CA PRO A 387 -5.54 14.61 16.77
C PRO A 387 -6.28 13.53 17.58
N LEU A 388 -7.60 13.41 17.43
CA LEU A 388 -8.38 12.37 18.11
C LEU A 388 -8.14 10.99 17.51
N VAL A 389 -8.18 10.90 16.17
CA VAL A 389 -7.95 9.64 15.45
C VAL A 389 -6.56 9.11 15.78
N GLU A 390 -5.53 9.96 15.77
CA GLU A 390 -4.16 9.54 16.04
C GLU A 390 -3.93 9.16 17.51
N SER A 391 -4.55 9.87 18.45
CA SER A 391 -4.52 9.49 19.87
C SER A 391 -5.15 8.10 20.07
N PHE A 392 -6.28 7.84 19.41
CA PHE A 392 -6.95 6.54 19.49
C PHE A 392 -6.14 5.44 18.80
N ARG A 393 -5.50 5.72 17.64
CA ARG A 393 -4.59 4.77 16.97
C ARG A 393 -3.45 4.37 17.88
N CYS A 394 -2.83 5.35 18.55
CA CYS A 394 -1.75 5.08 19.49
C CYS A 394 -2.22 4.28 20.71
N LEU A 395 -3.46 4.48 21.17
CA LEU A 395 -4.05 3.67 22.24
C LEU A 395 -4.31 2.22 21.80
N MET A 396 -4.77 2.02 20.56
CA MET A 396 -5.03 0.70 19.98
C MET A 396 -3.77 -0.13 19.78
N PHE A 397 -2.57 0.47 19.84
CA PHE A 397 -1.30 -0.27 19.81
C PHE A 397 -1.11 -1.21 21.02
N PHE A 398 -1.55 -0.83 22.22
CA PHE A 398 -1.33 -1.63 23.43
C PHE A 398 -2.04 -3.00 23.46
N PRO A 399 -3.34 -3.11 23.11
CA PRO A 399 -3.96 -4.44 22.99
C PRO A 399 -3.35 -5.28 21.87
N PHE A 400 -2.85 -4.64 20.81
CA PHE A 400 -2.13 -5.33 19.73
C PHE A 400 -0.77 -5.87 20.20
N ASP A 401 0.01 -5.03 20.90
CA ASP A 401 1.30 -5.38 21.49
C ASP A 401 1.18 -6.51 22.52
N SER A 402 0.21 -6.41 23.44
CA SER A 402 0.03 -7.44 24.48
C SER A 402 -0.34 -8.80 23.89
N TYR A 403 -1.16 -8.84 22.84
CA TYR A 403 -1.64 -10.08 22.23
C TYR A 403 -0.62 -10.73 21.28
N ILE A 404 0.00 -9.94 20.39
CA ILE A 404 0.79 -10.50 19.27
C ILE A 404 2.29 -10.41 19.54
N ILE A 405 2.79 -9.26 20.00
CA ILE A 405 4.23 -9.04 20.19
C ILE A 405 4.77 -9.86 21.36
N SER A 406 4.00 -10.00 22.44
CA SER A 406 4.39 -10.85 23.57
C SER A 406 4.54 -12.32 23.15
N SER A 407 3.62 -12.85 22.34
CA SER A 407 3.71 -14.23 21.85
C SER A 407 4.87 -14.44 20.87
N TRP A 408 5.18 -13.44 20.05
CA TRP A 408 6.37 -13.49 19.18
C TRP A 408 7.67 -13.53 20.01
N MET A 409 7.75 -12.76 21.10
CA MET A 409 8.93 -12.75 21.96
C MET A 409 9.18 -14.07 22.70
N GLU A 410 8.12 -14.81 23.05
CA GLU A 410 8.26 -16.14 23.66
C GLU A 410 9.03 -17.13 22.75
N GLN A 411 8.91 -16.98 21.42
CA GLN A 411 9.57 -17.83 20.44
C GLN A 411 11.07 -17.55 20.25
N LEU A 412 11.58 -16.38 20.69
CA LEU A 412 12.99 -16.00 20.55
C LEU A 412 13.93 -16.69 21.55
N SER A 413 13.48 -17.73 22.25
CA SER A 413 14.27 -18.48 23.23
C SER A 413 15.25 -19.44 22.54
N PRO A 414 16.54 -19.53 22.98
CA PRO A 414 17.04 -19.13 24.29
C PRO A 414 17.46 -17.65 24.42
N PRO A 415 17.57 -17.13 25.67
CA PRO A 415 17.99 -15.76 25.94
C PRO A 415 19.37 -15.46 25.36
N SER A 416 19.46 -14.41 24.57
CA SER A 416 20.72 -13.89 24.02
C SER A 416 20.81 -12.38 24.26
N HIS A 417 22.01 -11.78 24.10
CA HIS A 417 22.16 -10.32 24.12
C HIS A 417 21.26 -9.61 23.10
N LEU A 418 20.92 -10.30 22.00
CA LEU A 418 19.99 -9.80 20.99
C LEU A 418 18.56 -9.66 21.55
N ASN A 419 18.14 -10.59 22.42
CA ASN A 419 16.81 -10.54 23.04
C ASN A 419 16.69 -9.31 23.96
N GLY A 420 17.71 -9.01 24.76
CA GLY A 420 17.74 -7.81 25.61
C GLY A 420 17.64 -6.51 24.81
N PHE A 421 18.29 -6.44 23.64
CA PHE A 421 18.18 -5.30 22.73
C PHE A 421 16.77 -5.17 22.13
N ILE A 422 16.14 -6.29 21.75
CA ILE A 422 14.77 -6.31 21.23
C ILE A 422 13.77 -5.82 22.29
N HIS A 423 13.90 -6.28 23.55
CA HIS A 423 13.07 -5.80 24.65
C HIS A 423 13.19 -4.29 24.85
N LEU A 424 14.42 -3.76 24.88
CA LEU A 424 14.66 -2.32 25.00
C LEU A 424 14.00 -1.54 23.84
N LEU A 425 14.12 -2.03 22.61
CA LEU A 425 13.51 -1.40 21.45
C LEU A 425 11.98 -1.35 21.57
N LEU A 426 11.35 -2.43 22.03
CA LEU A 426 9.90 -2.48 22.24
C LEU A 426 9.45 -1.52 23.34
N ASP A 427 10.20 -1.41 24.43
CA ASP A 427 9.88 -0.45 25.49
C ASP A 427 10.00 1.00 24.99
N LEU A 428 10.98 1.30 24.13
CA LEU A 428 11.08 2.59 23.45
C LEU A 428 9.90 2.84 22.50
N ILE A 429 9.42 1.82 21.78
CA ILE A 429 8.23 1.92 20.92
C ILE A 429 6.97 2.19 21.74
N ARG A 430 6.78 1.47 22.86
CA ARG A 430 5.67 1.69 23.81
C ARG A 430 5.70 3.12 24.34
N LEU A 431 6.88 3.58 24.77
CA LEU A 431 7.09 4.95 25.24
C LEU A 431 6.72 5.98 24.17
N PHE A 432 7.12 5.74 22.93
CA PHE A 432 6.81 6.63 21.81
C PHE A 432 5.30 6.72 21.55
N HIS A 433 4.56 5.62 21.67
CA HIS A 433 3.10 5.62 21.58
C HIS A 433 2.45 6.37 22.75
N VAL A 434 2.91 6.19 23.99
CA VAL A 434 2.40 6.96 25.15
C VAL A 434 2.64 8.46 24.96
N ALA A 435 3.85 8.86 24.57
CA ALA A 435 4.19 10.25 24.30
C ALA A 435 3.31 10.83 23.17
N SER A 436 3.06 10.04 22.13
CA SER A 436 2.19 10.41 21.02
C SER A 436 0.77 10.74 21.48
N ILE A 437 0.18 9.90 22.33
CA ILE A 437 -1.16 10.14 22.91
C ILE A 437 -1.20 11.50 23.61
N GLY A 438 -0.21 11.78 24.48
CA GLY A 438 -0.14 13.06 25.20
C GLY A 438 -0.03 14.26 24.27
N ILE A 439 0.82 14.19 23.25
CA ILE A 439 1.03 15.27 22.28
C ILE A 439 -0.25 15.54 21.48
N TRP A 440 -0.90 14.51 20.95
CA TRP A 440 -2.07 14.69 20.10
C TRP A 440 -3.32 15.10 20.89
N ILE A 441 -3.53 14.58 22.11
CA ILE A 441 -4.59 15.09 23.00
C ILE A 441 -4.36 16.57 23.34
N PHE A 442 -3.12 16.97 23.61
CA PHE A 442 -2.80 18.38 23.86
C PHE A 442 -3.08 19.25 22.63
N LEU A 443 -2.68 18.81 21.44
CA LEU A 443 -2.97 19.52 20.19
C LEU A 443 -4.48 19.64 19.95
N TRP A 444 -5.24 18.56 20.19
CA TRP A 444 -6.69 18.55 20.12
C TRP A 444 -7.31 19.59 21.05
N TYR A 445 -6.95 19.55 22.34
CA TYR A 445 -7.43 20.49 23.35
C TYR A 445 -7.15 21.93 22.92
N ARG A 446 -5.93 22.20 22.43
CA ARG A 446 -5.53 23.55 22.02
C ARG A 446 -6.34 24.04 20.81
N THR A 447 -6.66 23.16 19.85
CA THR A 447 -7.50 23.50 18.70
C THR A 447 -8.95 23.73 19.08
N CYS A 448 -9.53 22.90 19.95
CA CYS A 448 -10.92 23.03 20.41
C CYS A 448 -11.14 24.27 21.28
N VAL A 449 -10.23 24.54 22.23
CA VAL A 449 -10.36 25.68 23.16
C VAL A 449 -10.22 27.01 22.43
N ARG A 450 -9.31 27.14 21.46
CA ARG A 450 -9.18 28.37 20.65
C ARG A 450 -10.31 28.60 19.66
N SER A 451 -10.90 27.52 19.14
CA SER A 451 -12.09 27.57 18.29
C SER A 451 -13.29 28.17 19.03
N ASN A 452 -13.45 27.85 20.32
CA ASN A 452 -14.53 28.40 21.13
C ASN A 452 -14.29 29.88 21.50
N SER A 453 -13.04 30.33 21.66
CA SER A 453 -12.76 31.75 21.88
C SER A 453 -12.94 32.61 20.62
N SER A 454 -12.58 32.10 19.42
CA SER A 454 -12.72 32.88 18.18
C SER A 454 -14.15 32.92 17.62
N LYS A 455 -14.99 31.93 17.92
CA LYS A 455 -16.42 31.96 17.54
C LYS A 455 -17.17 33.09 18.25
N ALA A 456 -16.79 33.45 19.48
CA ALA A 456 -17.42 34.57 20.18
C ALA A 456 -17.18 35.92 19.48
N ASP A 457 -16.03 36.10 18.83
CA ASP A 457 -15.67 37.35 18.17
C ASP A 457 -16.10 37.41 16.69
N LEU A 458 -16.12 36.27 15.98
CA LEU A 458 -16.47 36.23 14.55
C LEU A 458 -17.98 36.41 14.29
N PHE A 459 -18.84 35.89 15.19
CA PHE A 459 -20.30 36.03 15.06
C PHE A 459 -20.80 37.46 15.34
N ALA A 460 -19.96 38.33 15.89
CA ALA A 460 -20.30 39.72 16.16
C ALA A 460 -20.04 40.67 14.97
N SER A 461 -19.42 40.22 13.87
CA SER A 461 -18.86 41.14 12.86
C SER A 461 -19.13 40.84 11.37
N MET A 462 -19.94 39.84 10.99
CA MET A 462 -20.11 39.48 9.57
C MET A 462 -21.56 39.55 9.05
N ASP A 463 -21.76 40.24 7.93
CA ASP A 463 -23.03 40.38 7.19
C ASP A 463 -23.27 39.23 6.19
N LYS A 464 -24.53 38.90 5.93
CA LYS A 464 -25.02 37.69 5.23
C LYS A 464 -24.53 37.53 3.78
N ALA A 465 -24.07 38.60 3.12
CA ALA A 465 -23.73 38.57 1.70
C ALA A 465 -22.34 37.96 1.39
N THR A 466 -21.43 37.91 2.36
CA THR A 466 -20.06 37.37 2.15
C THR A 466 -20.02 35.84 2.19
N LEU A 467 -21.04 35.20 2.79
CA LEU A 467 -21.13 33.76 2.96
C LEU A 467 -21.35 32.95 1.66
N LEU A 468 -21.76 33.59 0.55
CA LEU A 468 -22.15 32.89 -0.68
C LEU A 468 -21.05 32.82 -1.75
N LYS A 469 -19.87 33.43 -1.53
CA LYS A 469 -18.78 33.46 -2.52
C LYS A 469 -17.53 32.64 -2.15
N GLU A 470 -17.46 32.07 -0.94
CA GLU A 470 -16.28 31.38 -0.40
C GLU A 470 -16.46 29.86 -0.17
N ASP A 471 -17.34 29.21 -0.93
CA ASP A 471 -17.68 27.79 -0.74
C ASP A 471 -16.66 26.77 -1.30
N LYS A 472 -15.53 27.23 -1.85
CA LYS A 472 -14.50 26.34 -2.43
C LYS A 472 -13.17 26.51 -1.71
N CYS A 473 -13.11 25.89 -0.53
CA CYS A 473 -11.93 25.50 0.30
C CYS A 473 -12.26 25.55 1.80
N ILE A 474 -13.40 26.13 2.22
CA ILE A 474 -13.65 26.47 3.63
C ILE A 474 -14.08 25.31 4.53
N SER A 475 -14.52 24.15 4.02
CA SER A 475 -14.83 23.02 4.90
C SER A 475 -13.57 22.39 5.55
N ALA A 476 -12.38 22.66 5.02
CA ALA A 476 -11.09 22.27 5.62
C ALA A 476 -10.14 23.45 5.92
N CYS A 477 -10.16 24.55 5.14
CA CYS A 477 -9.19 25.64 5.28
C CYS A 477 -9.58 26.80 6.20
N ALA A 478 -10.86 27.01 6.57
CA ALA A 478 -11.19 28.14 7.46
C ALA A 478 -10.68 27.96 8.90
N TYR A 479 -10.26 26.75 9.27
CA TYR A 479 -9.58 26.47 10.54
C TYR A 479 -8.05 26.66 10.49
N SER A 480 -7.46 26.86 9.30
CA SER A 480 -6.02 26.80 9.05
C SER A 480 -5.30 28.16 9.01
N ASN A 481 -6.00 29.27 8.76
CA ASN A 481 -5.35 30.60 8.69
C ASN A 481 -4.72 31.07 10.02
N ASN A 482 -5.09 30.46 11.16
CA ASN A 482 -4.42 30.68 12.45
C ASN A 482 -3.27 29.72 12.76
N ILE A 483 -3.01 28.69 11.93
CA ILE A 483 -1.92 27.72 12.16
C ILE A 483 -0.61 28.27 11.59
N ASN A 484 -0.64 28.98 10.45
CA ASN A 484 0.58 29.50 9.82
C ASN A 484 1.27 30.63 10.60
N VAL A 485 0.55 31.37 11.44
CA VAL A 485 1.13 32.47 12.25
C VAL A 485 1.82 31.97 13.53
N ILE A 486 1.58 30.73 13.97
CA ILE A 486 1.97 30.27 15.31
C ILE A 486 3.19 29.33 15.29
N ASN A 487 3.57 28.79 14.13
CA ASN A 487 4.72 27.89 13.99
C ASN A 487 6.11 28.56 14.04
N GLN A 488 6.19 29.88 14.24
CA GLN A 488 7.48 30.58 14.31
C GLN A 488 8.08 30.76 15.73
N ARG A 489 7.46 30.23 16.80
CA ARG A 489 8.05 30.33 18.16
C ARG A 489 8.33 28.96 18.81
N ARG A 490 9.59 28.53 18.65
CA ARG A 490 10.39 27.53 19.41
C ARG A 490 9.61 26.39 20.12
N PRO A 491 9.17 25.33 19.40
CA PRO A 491 8.50 24.16 19.97
C PRO A 491 9.38 23.26 20.89
N TRP A 492 10.71 23.43 20.85
CA TRP A 492 11.65 22.55 21.56
C TRP A 492 11.54 22.58 23.11
N HIS A 493 11.16 23.71 23.71
CA HIS A 493 11.07 23.82 25.17
C HIS A 493 9.89 23.03 25.75
N TYR A 494 8.82 22.87 24.98
CA TYR A 494 7.63 22.12 25.39
C TYR A 494 7.76 20.63 25.09
N ALA A 495 8.51 20.25 24.05
CA ALA A 495 8.93 18.87 23.84
C ALA A 495 9.77 18.36 25.00
N ILE A 496 10.67 19.19 25.55
CA ILE A 496 11.46 18.85 26.76
C ILE A 496 10.56 18.66 27.98
N TYR A 497 9.55 19.51 28.18
CA TYR A 497 8.59 19.36 29.29
C TYR A 497 7.72 18.11 29.16
N ALA A 498 7.23 17.82 27.94
CA ALA A 498 6.47 16.61 27.67
C ALA A 498 7.34 15.36 27.88
N VAL A 499 8.57 15.36 27.36
CA VAL A 499 9.55 14.27 27.57
C VAL A 499 9.88 14.10 29.05
N SER A 500 9.99 15.17 29.84
CA SER A 500 10.20 15.08 31.29
C SER A 500 9.00 14.49 32.03
N ILE A 501 7.77 14.84 31.65
CA ILE A 501 6.55 14.25 32.24
C ILE A 501 6.43 12.77 31.84
N THR A 502 6.72 12.45 30.58
CA THR A 502 6.71 11.07 30.09
C THR A 502 7.80 10.23 30.75
N LEU A 503 9.05 10.73 30.87
CA LEU A 503 10.12 10.07 31.64
C LEU A 503 9.71 9.85 33.10
N SER A 504 9.01 10.81 33.72
CA SER A 504 8.53 10.68 35.10
C SER A 504 7.47 9.58 35.23
N LEU A 505 6.53 9.50 34.27
CA LEU A 505 5.50 8.48 34.21
C LEU A 505 6.08 7.09 33.88
N SER A 506 7.09 7.03 33.02
CA SER A 506 7.82 5.80 32.68
C SER A 506 8.69 5.31 33.82
N LEU A 507 9.30 6.20 34.60
CA LEU A 507 9.99 5.83 35.85
C LEU A 507 9.00 5.27 36.86
N MET A 508 7.80 5.87 36.96
CA MET A 508 6.70 5.35 37.80
C MET A 508 6.27 3.96 37.35
N TRP A 509 6.13 3.74 36.04
CA TRP A 509 5.74 2.45 35.46
C TRP A 509 6.83 1.38 35.62
N PHE A 510 8.11 1.76 35.46
CA PHE A 510 9.27 0.88 35.69
C PHE A 510 9.39 0.47 37.16
N VAL A 511 9.15 1.40 38.09
CA VAL A 511 9.07 1.10 39.54
C VAL A 511 7.87 0.21 39.86
N PHE A 512 6.75 0.37 39.14
CA PHE A 512 5.58 -0.50 39.29
C PHE A 512 5.84 -1.91 38.75
N ALA A 513 6.52 -2.03 37.61
CA ALA A 513 6.89 -3.31 36.99
C ALA A 513 7.90 -4.09 37.85
N LEU A 514 8.92 -3.43 38.40
CA LEU A 514 9.88 -4.05 39.32
C LEU A 514 9.21 -4.59 40.60
N ARG A 515 8.20 -3.87 41.14
CA ARG A 515 7.40 -4.36 42.27
C ARG A 515 6.46 -5.50 41.90
N PHE A 516 6.05 -5.60 40.63
CA PHE A 516 5.20 -6.68 40.15
C PHE A 516 5.98 -8.01 40.03
N ASP A 517 7.25 -7.95 39.63
CA ASP A 517 8.15 -9.11 39.62
C ASP A 517 8.54 -9.58 41.03
N GLU A 518 8.73 -8.65 41.99
CA GLU A 518 8.92 -9.00 43.41
C GLU A 518 7.67 -9.69 44.00
N CYS A 519 6.46 -9.22 43.64
CA CYS A 519 5.21 -9.89 44.04
C CYS A 519 5.07 -11.29 43.44
N ASN A 520 5.52 -11.52 42.20
CA ASN A 520 5.49 -12.84 41.56
C ASN A 520 6.49 -13.84 42.16
N GLN A 521 7.59 -13.38 42.77
CA GLN A 521 8.49 -14.27 43.52
C GLN A 521 7.92 -14.68 44.88
N ILE A 522 7.08 -13.86 45.52
CA ILE A 522 6.44 -14.18 46.80
C ILE A 522 5.38 -15.29 46.65
N PHE A 523 4.77 -15.45 45.47
CA PHE A 523 3.79 -16.50 45.18
C PHE A 523 4.38 -17.85 44.71
N LYS A 524 5.71 -18.01 44.67
CA LYS A 524 6.39 -19.28 44.31
C LYS A 524 6.91 -20.10 45.51
N TYR A 525 6.43 -19.85 46.72
CA TYR A 525 6.74 -20.70 47.88
C TYR A 525 5.74 -21.88 47.96
N GLN A 526 6.10 -23.03 47.38
CA GLN A 526 5.42 -24.30 47.62
C GLN A 526 5.74 -24.80 49.05
N PRO A 527 4.78 -25.34 49.82
CA PRO A 527 5.10 -26.10 51.02
C PRO A 527 5.63 -27.48 50.63
N SER A 528 6.78 -27.84 51.18
CA SER A 528 7.33 -29.18 51.18
C SER A 528 6.40 -30.15 51.93
N ASN A 529 5.74 -31.05 51.21
CA ASN A 529 5.17 -32.25 51.79
C ASN A 529 5.94 -33.46 51.29
N ASN A 530 6.96 -33.84 52.07
CA ASN A 530 7.28 -35.25 52.29
C ASN A 530 6.11 -35.86 53.05
N ILE A 531 5.58 -36.99 52.60
CA ILE A 531 5.17 -38.14 53.43
C ILE A 531 5.01 -39.34 52.48
N GLU A 532 5.71 -40.42 52.84
CA GLU A 532 5.65 -41.76 52.27
C GLU A 532 4.28 -42.43 52.50
N LEU A 533 3.71 -43.04 51.45
CA LEU A 533 3.31 -44.45 51.32
C LEU A 533 2.44 -44.65 50.08
#